data_AF-A0AAW1N9J5-F1
#
_entry.id   AF-A0AAW1N9J5-F1
#
_cell.length_a   1.000
_cell.length_b   1.000
_cell.length_c   1.000
_cell.angle_alpha   90.00
_cell.angle_beta   90.00
_cell.angle_gamma   90.00
#
_symmetry.space_group_name_H-M   'P 1'
#
loop_
_entity.id
_entity.type
_entity.pdbx_description
1 polymer ?
#
loop_
_entity_poly.entity_id
_entity_poly.type
_entity_poly.pdbx_seq_one_letter_code
_entity_poly.pdbx_strand_id
1 'polypeptide(L)'
;MGHNFGMYHDTDKIGCKGKIGRKLHIMTPSFEADTIEVSWSKCSRRDVTIFLDKGLGECLQDEPQTVEDYKYPPLPPGAMYDAEYQCRLQFGDYAQVCTPASEICSRLWCTVNGTCTTQLRPAAPGTYCGKHMVK
;
A
#
# COMPACT_ATOMS: atom_id res chain seq x y z
N MET A 1 -10.98 3.58 2.93
CA MET A 1 -11.28 3.66 4.38
C MET A 1 -11.08 5.05 4.96
N GLY A 2 -9.92 5.72 4.80
CA GLY A 2 -9.66 7.00 5.47
C GLY A 2 -10.77 8.06 5.31
N HIS A 3 -11.33 8.25 4.11
CA HIS A 3 -12.43 9.20 3.89
C HIS A 3 -13.71 8.89 4.69
N ASN A 4 -14.00 7.62 5.01
CA ASN A 4 -15.14 7.26 5.86
C ASN A 4 -14.95 7.78 7.30
N PHE A 5 -13.71 8.01 7.72
CA PHE A 5 -13.34 8.61 9.01
C PHE A 5 -13.14 10.13 8.92
N GLY A 6 -13.73 10.79 7.90
CA GLY A 6 -13.65 12.24 7.74
C GLY A 6 -12.27 12.78 7.33
N MET A 7 -11.33 11.92 6.95
CA MET A 7 -10.00 12.38 6.52
C MET A 7 -10.06 13.05 5.15
N TYR A 8 -9.43 14.21 5.03
CA TYR A 8 -9.23 14.90 3.75
C TYR A 8 -7.91 14.50 3.09
N HIS A 9 -7.75 14.86 1.81
CA HIS A 9 -6.49 14.64 1.12
C HIS A 9 -5.37 15.51 1.69
N ASP A 10 -4.19 14.90 1.88
CA ASP A 10 -2.96 15.61 2.24
C ASP A 10 -2.50 16.49 1.07
N THR A 11 -2.78 17.79 1.15
CA THR A 11 -2.33 18.80 0.19
C THR A 11 -1.63 19.97 0.88
N ASP A 12 -0.73 20.63 0.16
CA ASP A 12 -0.07 21.84 0.66
C ASP A 12 -1.07 22.95 1.00
N LYS A 13 -2.22 23.01 0.30
CA LYS A 13 -3.30 23.97 0.54
C LYS A 13 -3.88 23.88 1.95
N ILE A 14 -3.93 22.68 2.53
CA ILE A 14 -4.43 22.47 3.91
C ILE A 14 -3.30 22.35 4.94
N GLY A 15 -2.05 22.62 4.55
CA GLY A 15 -0.88 22.52 5.42
C GLY A 15 -0.43 21.08 5.70
N CYS A 16 -0.82 20.13 4.84
CA CYS A 16 -0.58 18.71 5.01
C CYS A 16 0.23 18.18 3.83
N LYS A 17 1.55 18.06 4.02
CA LYS A 17 2.43 17.56 2.95
C LYS A 17 2.05 16.12 2.60
N GLY A 18 2.04 15.78 1.32
CA GLY A 18 1.78 14.40 0.85
C GLY A 18 2.88 13.39 1.18
N LYS A 19 4.09 13.86 1.56
CA LYS A 19 5.22 13.00 1.94
C LYS A 19 6.19 13.64 2.92
N ILE A 20 6.96 12.82 3.62
CA ILE A 20 8.11 13.21 4.44
C ILE A 20 9.29 12.30 4.09
N GLY A 21 10.32 12.85 3.44
CA GLY A 21 11.42 12.05 2.89
C GLY A 21 10.88 11.04 1.86
N ARG A 22 11.12 9.74 2.09
CA ARG A 22 10.64 8.63 1.23
C ARG A 22 9.29 8.04 1.67
N LYS A 23 8.72 8.53 2.78
CA LYS A 23 7.43 8.08 3.31
C LYS A 23 6.31 8.88 2.68
N LEU A 24 5.46 8.24 1.90
CA LEU A 24 4.23 8.83 1.38
C LEU A 24 3.16 8.80 2.47
N HIS A 25 2.31 9.82 2.53
CA HIS A 25 1.12 9.77 3.37
C HIS A 25 -0.05 9.14 2.62
N ILE A 26 -0.79 8.26 3.30
CA ILE A 26 -1.86 7.44 2.71
C ILE A 26 -2.97 8.29 2.08
N MET A 27 -3.24 9.47 2.64
CA MET A 27 -4.29 10.37 2.15
C MET A 27 -3.79 11.36 1.09
N THR A 28 -2.59 11.19 0.53
CA THR A 28 -2.20 12.01 -0.62
C THR A 28 -3.13 11.74 -1.83
N PRO A 29 -3.50 12.75 -2.64
CA PRO A 29 -4.43 12.56 -3.77
C PRO A 29 -3.96 11.56 -4.83
N SER A 30 -2.65 11.37 -4.96
CA SER A 30 -2.05 10.53 -5.98
C SER A 30 -0.84 9.79 -5.42
N PHE A 31 -0.83 8.47 -5.55
CA PHE A 31 0.33 7.67 -5.18
C PHE A 31 1.47 7.89 -6.18
N GLU A 32 2.61 8.40 -5.69
CA GLU A 32 3.79 8.64 -6.51
C GLU A 32 4.61 7.36 -6.75
N ALA A 33 5.31 7.33 -7.87
CA ALA A 33 6.13 6.24 -8.43
C ALA A 33 7.27 5.71 -7.53
N ASP A 34 7.68 6.47 -6.53
CA ASP A 34 8.85 6.16 -5.68
C ASP A 34 8.44 5.84 -4.24
N THR A 35 7.19 5.44 -4.04
CA THR A 35 6.64 5.12 -2.72
C THR A 35 7.14 3.76 -2.25
N ILE A 36 8.07 3.78 -1.30
CA ILE A 36 8.63 2.56 -0.68
C ILE A 36 7.97 2.29 0.66
N GLU A 37 7.56 3.35 1.35
CA GLU A 37 6.92 3.29 2.66
C GLU A 37 5.71 4.22 2.69
N VAL A 38 4.67 3.82 3.42
CA VAL A 38 3.45 4.60 3.62
C VAL A 38 3.21 4.85 5.11
N SER A 39 2.60 5.97 5.45
CA SER A 39 2.21 6.31 6.81
C SER A 39 1.00 7.23 6.84
N TRP A 40 0.37 7.40 8.01
CA TRP A 40 -0.68 8.41 8.19
C TRP A 40 -0.07 9.77 8.53
N SER A 41 -0.56 10.84 7.90
CA SER A 41 -0.06 12.18 8.18
C SER A 41 -0.49 12.69 9.55
N LYS A 42 0.05 13.84 9.99
CA LYS A 42 -0.48 14.55 11.17
C LYS A 42 -1.94 14.99 10.98
N CYS A 43 -2.35 15.25 9.74
CA CYS A 43 -3.68 15.73 9.41
C CYS A 43 -4.68 14.57 9.40
N SER A 44 -4.31 13.43 8.78
CA SER A 44 -5.14 12.22 8.84
C SER A 44 -5.43 11.81 10.29
N ARG A 45 -4.39 11.86 11.16
CA ARG A 45 -4.52 11.59 12.61
C ARG A 45 -5.45 12.58 13.31
N ARG A 46 -5.30 13.88 13.05
CA ARG A 46 -6.19 14.91 13.60
C ARG A 46 -7.64 14.68 13.17
N ASP A 47 -7.85 14.42 11.88
CA ASP A 47 -9.18 14.34 11.30
C ASP A 47 -9.96 13.11 11.83
N VAL A 48 -9.31 11.95 11.98
CA VAL A 48 -9.96 10.77 12.60
C VAL A 48 -10.25 10.99 14.09
N THR A 49 -9.37 11.66 14.83
CA THR A 49 -9.64 12.01 16.22
C THR A 49 -10.86 12.92 16.33
N ILE A 50 -10.94 13.98 15.53
CA ILE A 50 -12.11 14.87 15.49
C ILE A 50 -13.39 14.12 15.09
N PHE A 51 -13.29 13.18 14.15
CA PHE A 51 -14.43 12.38 13.70
C PHE A 51 -14.99 11.53 14.86
N LEU A 52 -14.11 10.84 15.58
CA LEU A 52 -14.49 9.99 16.72
C LEU A 52 -14.97 10.82 17.93
N ASP A 53 -14.31 11.92 18.27
CA ASP A 53 -14.68 12.81 19.39
C ASP A 53 -16.06 13.45 19.19
N LYS A 54 -16.49 13.61 17.94
CA LYS A 54 -17.85 14.09 17.59
C LYS A 54 -18.94 13.02 17.71
N GLY A 55 -18.59 11.79 18.08
CA GLY A 55 -19.52 10.66 18.15
C GLY A 55 -19.89 10.07 16.80
N LEU A 56 -19.22 10.46 15.71
CA LEU A 56 -19.56 9.97 14.35
C LEU A 56 -19.15 8.52 14.10
N GLY A 57 -18.42 7.91 15.03
CA GLY A 57 -18.02 6.50 15.03
C GLY A 57 -18.81 5.64 16.01
N GLU A 58 -19.99 6.06 16.46
CA GLU A 58 -20.81 5.30 17.44
C GLU A 58 -21.11 3.87 16.97
N CYS A 59 -21.30 3.67 15.66
CA CYS A 59 -21.53 2.35 15.05
C CYS A 59 -20.30 1.41 15.04
N LEU A 60 -19.18 1.83 15.62
CA LEU A 60 -17.96 1.02 15.75
C LEU A 60 -17.72 0.58 17.21
N GLN A 61 -18.64 0.90 18.12
CA GLN A 61 -18.50 0.65 19.55
C GLN A 61 -18.99 -0.75 19.96
N ASP A 62 -19.83 -1.39 19.15
CA ASP A 62 -20.26 -2.75 19.39
C ASP A 62 -19.25 -3.76 18.85
N GLU A 63 -19.05 -4.84 19.62
CA GLU A 63 -18.22 -5.96 19.20
C GLU A 63 -18.98 -6.82 18.17
N PRO A 64 -18.31 -7.32 17.11
CA PRO A 64 -18.97 -8.21 16.15
C PRO A 64 -19.53 -9.47 16.82
N GLN A 65 -20.79 -9.80 16.52
CA GLN A 65 -21.50 -10.96 17.10
C GLN A 65 -20.87 -12.31 16.73
N THR A 66 -20.23 -12.37 15.56
CA THR A 66 -19.49 -13.52 15.08
C THR A 66 -18.02 -13.16 14.98
N VAL A 67 -17.28 -13.45 16.04
CA VAL A 67 -15.83 -13.45 16.01
C VAL A 67 -15.37 -14.79 15.45
N GLU A 68 -15.68 -15.08 14.17
CA GLU A 68 -14.76 -15.97 13.47
C GLU A 68 -13.46 -15.19 13.37
N ASP A 69 -12.51 -15.52 14.25
CA ASP A 69 -11.18 -14.91 14.27
C ASP A 69 -10.60 -15.04 12.87
N TYR A 70 -10.69 -13.96 12.09
CA TYR A 70 -10.05 -13.90 10.80
C TYR A 70 -8.56 -14.02 11.05
N LYS A 71 -8.00 -15.20 10.79
CA LYS A 71 -6.59 -15.46 10.97
C LYS A 71 -5.83 -14.75 9.86
N TYR A 72 -5.24 -13.62 10.20
CA TYR A 72 -4.30 -12.95 9.31
C TYR A 72 -3.20 -13.93 8.89
N PRO A 73 -2.78 -13.91 7.62
CA PRO A 73 -1.67 -14.74 7.18
C PRO A 73 -0.41 -14.44 8.02
N PRO A 74 0.32 -15.49 8.47
CA PRO A 74 1.49 -15.30 9.33
C PRO A 74 2.71 -14.77 8.57
N LEU A 75 2.68 -14.83 7.24
CA LEU A 75 3.74 -14.41 6.36
C LEU A 75 3.36 -13.11 5.65
N PRO A 76 4.35 -12.25 5.33
CA PRO A 76 4.10 -11.05 4.55
C PRO A 76 3.68 -11.43 3.12
N PRO A 77 2.89 -10.59 2.41
CA PRO A 77 2.31 -10.95 1.12
C PRO A 77 3.33 -11.40 0.08
N GLY A 78 4.50 -10.76 0.04
CA GLY A 78 5.58 -11.09 -0.89
C GLY A 78 6.28 -12.44 -0.63
N ALA A 79 6.12 -13.01 0.57
CA ALA A 79 6.56 -14.38 0.87
C ALA A 79 5.52 -15.44 0.46
N MET A 80 4.25 -15.05 0.34
CA MET A 80 3.17 -15.92 -0.14
C MET A 80 2.95 -15.79 -1.65
N TYR A 81 3.23 -14.62 -2.21
CA TYR A 81 3.04 -14.26 -3.60
C TYR A 81 4.37 -13.70 -4.14
N ASP A 82 5.10 -14.51 -4.89
CA ASP A 82 6.37 -14.08 -5.50
C ASP A 82 6.18 -13.00 -6.57
N ALA A 83 7.29 -12.50 -7.12
CA ALA A 83 7.25 -11.41 -8.09
C ALA A 83 6.48 -11.80 -9.37
N GLU A 84 6.57 -13.06 -9.81
CA GLU A 84 5.83 -13.59 -10.95
C GLU A 84 4.32 -13.60 -10.68
N TYR A 85 3.91 -14.06 -9.51
CA TYR A 85 2.51 -14.05 -9.09
C TYR A 85 1.97 -12.63 -9.00
N GLN A 86 2.75 -11.69 -8.47
CA GLN A 86 2.36 -10.29 -8.42
C GLN A 86 2.20 -9.66 -9.81
N CYS A 87 3.02 -10.04 -10.79
CA CYS A 87 2.81 -9.62 -12.17
C CYS A 87 1.47 -10.12 -12.73
N ARG A 88 1.13 -11.39 -12.47
CA ARG A 88 -0.16 -11.95 -12.88
C ARG A 88 -1.35 -11.26 -12.24
N LEU A 89 -1.26 -10.93 -10.95
CA LEU A 89 -2.29 -10.15 -10.24
C LEU A 89 -2.48 -8.75 -10.83
N GLN A 90 -1.41 -8.10 -11.30
CA GLN A 90 -1.49 -6.72 -11.80
C GLN A 90 -1.92 -6.63 -13.27
N PHE A 91 -1.48 -7.58 -14.10
CA PHE A 91 -1.59 -7.46 -15.56
C PHE A 91 -2.18 -8.68 -16.27
N GLY A 92 -2.58 -9.72 -15.52
CA GLY A 92 -3.22 -10.92 -16.04
C GLY A 92 -2.28 -12.14 -16.16
N ASP A 93 -2.86 -13.31 -16.40
CA ASP A 93 -2.21 -14.62 -16.22
C ASP A 93 -0.91 -14.84 -16.99
N TYR A 94 -0.70 -14.12 -18.10
CA TYR A 94 0.48 -14.25 -18.96
C TYR A 94 1.60 -13.26 -18.62
N ALA A 95 1.38 -12.36 -17.66
CA ALA A 95 2.38 -11.38 -17.27
C ALA A 95 3.51 -12.05 -16.46
N GLN A 96 4.76 -11.72 -16.81
CA GLN A 96 5.97 -12.27 -16.21
C GLN A 96 6.94 -11.17 -15.79
N VAL A 97 7.82 -11.42 -14.83
CA VAL A 97 8.85 -10.46 -14.44
C VAL A 97 9.83 -10.23 -15.61
N CYS A 98 10.13 -8.97 -15.92
CA CYS A 98 11.04 -8.59 -17.03
C CYS A 98 12.30 -7.83 -16.60
N THR A 99 12.60 -7.76 -15.30
CA THR A 99 13.79 -7.09 -14.77
C THR A 99 14.63 -8.02 -13.88
N PRO A 100 15.93 -7.70 -13.68
CA PRO A 100 16.77 -8.43 -12.74
C PRO A 100 16.22 -8.39 -11.31
N ALA A 101 16.48 -9.44 -10.53
CA ALA A 101 15.99 -9.55 -9.16
C ALA A 101 16.29 -8.31 -8.30
N SER A 102 17.47 -7.71 -8.45
CA SER A 102 17.91 -6.52 -7.71
C SER A 102 17.01 -5.29 -7.88
N GLU A 103 16.22 -5.23 -8.94
CA GLU A 103 15.31 -4.11 -9.21
C GLU A 103 13.90 -4.32 -8.63
N ILE A 104 13.51 -5.57 -8.35
CA ILE A 104 12.17 -5.94 -7.89
C ILE A 104 11.78 -5.21 -6.59
N CYS A 105 12.74 -5.02 -5.69
CA CYS A 105 12.54 -4.32 -4.41
C CYS A 105 12.27 -2.82 -4.58
N SER A 106 12.68 -2.20 -5.69
CA SER A 106 12.39 -0.79 -5.96
C SER A 106 11.16 -0.64 -6.84
N ARG A 107 11.05 -1.44 -7.90
CA ARG A 107 9.95 -1.41 -8.87
C ARG A 107 9.71 -2.81 -9.44
N LEU A 108 8.45 -3.25 -9.42
CA LEU A 108 8.03 -4.45 -10.13
C LEU A 108 7.72 -4.11 -11.58
N TRP A 109 8.40 -4.79 -12.51
CA TRP A 109 8.20 -4.65 -13.94
C TRP A 109 7.76 -5.99 -14.53
N CYS A 110 6.71 -5.93 -15.35
CA CYS A 110 6.02 -7.10 -15.86
C CYS A 110 5.83 -7.02 -17.38
N THR A 111 5.90 -8.15 -18.07
CA THR A 111 5.62 -8.25 -19.50
C THR A 111 4.12 -8.12 -19.77
N VAL A 112 3.74 -7.23 -20.69
CA VAL A 112 2.36 -7.07 -21.17
C VAL A 112 2.44 -6.87 -22.68
N ASN A 113 1.89 -7.81 -23.46
CA ASN A 113 1.92 -7.78 -24.93
C ASN A 113 3.33 -7.52 -25.50
N GLY A 114 4.35 -8.18 -24.95
CA GLY A 114 5.74 -8.05 -25.38
C GLY A 114 6.46 -6.78 -24.89
N THR A 115 5.80 -5.93 -24.10
CA THR A 115 6.39 -4.70 -23.55
C THR A 115 6.54 -4.80 -22.03
N CYS A 116 7.70 -4.41 -21.50
CA CYS A 116 7.95 -4.37 -20.06
C CYS A 116 7.26 -3.13 -19.45
N THR A 117 6.25 -3.36 -18.63
CA THR A 117 5.29 -2.38 -18.10
C THR A 117 5.32 -2.39 -16.57
N THR A 118 5.05 -1.26 -15.92
CA THR A 118 5.04 -1.16 -14.45
C THR A 118 3.95 -0.20 -13.98
N GLN A 119 3.42 -0.43 -12.78
CA GLN A 119 2.61 0.55 -12.06
C GLN A 119 3.44 1.52 -11.21
N LEU A 120 4.78 1.48 -11.38
CA LEU A 120 5.74 2.28 -10.61
C LEU A 120 5.59 2.03 -9.10
N ARG A 121 5.43 0.77 -8.72
CA ARG A 121 5.34 0.33 -7.33
C ARG A 121 6.38 -0.76 -7.06
N PRO A 122 6.98 -0.81 -5.86
CA PRO A 122 7.82 -1.94 -5.48
C PRO A 122 6.99 -3.22 -5.39
N ALA A 123 7.65 -4.37 -5.40
CA ALA A 123 7.02 -5.62 -5.01
C ALA A 123 6.48 -5.56 -3.56
N ALA A 124 5.58 -6.48 -3.22
CA ALA A 124 5.04 -6.59 -1.88
C ALA A 124 6.14 -6.89 -0.84
N PRO A 125 5.98 -6.45 0.42
CA PRO A 125 6.89 -6.82 1.50
C PRO A 125 7.01 -8.34 1.61
N GLY A 126 8.22 -8.86 1.78
CA GLY A 126 8.54 -10.29 1.80
C GLY A 126 9.01 -10.87 0.46
N THR A 127 8.95 -10.12 -0.64
CA THR A 127 9.38 -10.63 -1.95
C THR A 127 10.90 -10.71 -2.06
N TYR A 128 11.40 -11.86 -2.51
CA TYR A 128 12.80 -12.06 -2.84
C TYR A 128 13.23 -11.17 -4.01
N CYS A 129 14.30 -10.40 -3.82
CA CYS A 129 14.82 -9.47 -4.82
C CYS A 129 16.34 -9.55 -4.96
N GLY A 130 16.94 -10.69 -4.62
CA GLY A 130 18.37 -10.93 -4.82
C GLY A 130 19.06 -11.59 -3.63
N LYS A 131 20.35 -11.84 -3.77
CA LYS A 131 21.13 -12.57 -2.77
C LYS A 131 21.12 -11.81 -1.44
N HIS A 132 20.48 -12.37 -0.42
CA HIS A 132 20.24 -11.75 0.89
C HIS A 132 19.38 -10.47 0.86
N MET A 133 18.55 -10.29 -0.18
CA MET A 133 17.66 -9.13 -0.30
C MET A 133 16.19 -9.56 -0.37
N VAL A 134 15.39 -9.00 0.53
CA VAL A 134 13.94 -9.18 0.64
C VAL A 134 13.31 -7.80 0.89
N LYS A 135 12.18 -7.51 0.23
CA LYS A 135 11.47 -6.23 0.39
C LYS A 135 10.77 -6.09 1.73
#